data_AF-A0A7K1SUG8-F1
#
_entry.id   AF-A0A7K1SUG8-F1
#
_cell.length_a   1.000
_cell.length_b   1.000
_cell.length_c   1.000
_cell.angle_alpha   90.00
_cell.angle_beta   90.00
_cell.angle_gamma   90.00
#
_symmetry.space_group_name_H-M   'P 1'
#
loop_
_entity.id
_entity.type
_entity.pdbx_description
1 polymer ?
#
loop_
_entity_poly.entity_id
_entity_poly.type
_entity_poly.pdbx_seq_one_letter_code
_entity_poly.pdbx_strand_id
1 'polypeptide(L)'
;MDDFEKTLMQISKPQITELKHQELLAETISKIKHRNVLNLWWLSIPVYIACMLFMKSYFMPHSTLNFNIEEFKTENKYLSPLLFIAIPILLSIINILSIRKIYLVFGKLRTFQFAKTVIVNIVTLIISLIILTIYLI
;
A
#
# COMPACT_ATOMS: atom_id res chain seq x y z
N MET A 1 -3.66 4.05 -61.69
CA MET A 1 -3.79 2.86 -60.81
C MET A 1 -2.47 2.61 -60.09
N ASP A 2 -1.34 2.84 -60.77
CA ASP A 2 0.03 2.67 -60.27
C ASP A 2 0.42 3.51 -59.04
N ASP A 3 -0.13 4.71 -58.86
CA ASP A 3 0.17 5.55 -57.68
C ASP A 3 -0.41 4.97 -56.38
N PHE A 4 -1.51 4.23 -56.46
CA PHE A 4 -2.16 3.64 -55.30
C PHE A 4 -1.36 2.45 -54.77
N GLU A 5 -0.83 1.60 -55.66
CA GLU A 5 0.04 0.48 -55.29
C GLU A 5 1.39 0.95 -54.74
N LYS A 6 1.98 2.01 -55.31
CA LYS A 6 3.19 2.62 -54.75
C LYS A 6 2.98 3.15 -53.34
N THR A 7 1.83 3.78 -53.09
CA THR A 7 1.49 4.29 -51.76
C THR A 7 1.27 3.14 -50.76
N LEU A 8 0.65 2.04 -51.17
CA LEU A 8 0.46 0.85 -50.34
C LEU A 8 1.77 0.12 -50.00
N MET A 9 2.74 0.06 -50.93
CA MET A 9 4.06 -0.51 -50.65
C MET A 9 4.91 0.35 -49.70
N GLN A 10 4.66 1.66 -49.64
CA GLN A 10 5.34 2.58 -48.73
C GLN A 10 4.76 2.59 -47.31
N ILE A 11 3.56 2.03 -47.11
CA ILE A 11 3.03 1.74 -45.77
C ILE A 11 3.70 0.44 -45.28
N SER A 12 5.03 0.49 -45.11
CA SER A 12 5.74 -0.52 -44.35
C SER A 12 5.14 -0.54 -42.94
N LYS A 13 4.73 -1.72 -42.47
CA LYS A 13 4.20 -1.94 -41.11
C LYS A 13 4.96 -1.04 -40.13
N PRO A 14 4.27 -0.18 -39.36
CA PRO A 14 4.96 0.59 -38.34
C PRO A 14 5.70 -0.40 -37.46
N GLN A 15 7.03 -0.34 -37.47
CA GLN A 15 7.83 -1.04 -36.48
C GLN A 15 7.53 -0.32 -35.17
N ILE A 16 6.53 -0.82 -34.44
CA ILE A 16 6.23 -0.38 -33.08
C ILE A 16 7.39 -0.90 -32.23
N THR A 17 8.51 -0.20 -32.30
CA THR A 17 9.77 -0.59 -31.65
C THR A 17 9.65 -0.46 -30.15
N GLU A 18 8.86 0.50 -29.66
CA GLU A 18 8.49 0.60 -28.24
C GLU A 18 7.04 1.07 -28.13
N LEU A 19 6.17 0.20 -27.60
CA LEU A 19 4.83 0.58 -27.21
C LEU A 19 4.98 1.57 -26.05
N LYS A 20 4.82 2.88 -26.30
CA LYS A 20 4.74 3.95 -25.28
C LYS A 20 3.87 3.59 -24.06
N HIS A 21 2.93 2.66 -24.25
CA HIS A 21 2.10 2.07 -23.21
C HIS A 21 2.89 1.17 -22.23
N GLN A 22 3.85 0.38 -22.68
CA GLN A 22 4.72 -0.46 -21.85
C GLN A 22 5.62 0.38 -20.95
N GLU A 23 6.19 1.48 -21.45
CA GLU A 23 6.99 2.40 -20.64
C GLU A 23 6.14 3.07 -19.55
N LEU A 24 4.93 3.54 -19.90
CA LEU A 24 3.98 4.11 -18.94
C LEU A 24 3.59 3.11 -17.84
N LEU A 25 3.40 1.84 -18.21
CA LEU A 25 3.10 0.78 -17.25
C LEU A 25 4.30 0.50 -16.34
N ALA A 26 5.52 0.41 -16.90
CA ALA A 26 6.74 0.16 -16.14
C ALA A 26 7.03 1.31 -15.14
N GLU A 27 6.90 2.56 -15.58
CA GLU A 27 7.10 3.73 -14.72
C GLU A 27 6.08 3.73 -13.57
N THR A 28 4.81 3.46 -13.88
CA THR A 28 3.73 3.37 -12.89
C THR A 28 4.00 2.27 -11.87
N ILE A 29 4.42 1.08 -12.31
CA ILE A 29 4.78 -0.05 -11.43
C ILE A 29 5.93 0.34 -10.51
N SER A 30 6.98 0.99 -11.03
CA SER A 30 8.14 1.39 -10.23
C SER A 30 7.75 2.39 -9.12
N LYS A 31 6.93 3.40 -9.46
CA LYS A 31 6.44 4.41 -8.51
C LYS A 31 5.58 3.78 -7.43
N ILE A 32 4.71 2.84 -7.80
CA ILE A 32 3.87 2.14 -6.82
C ILE A 32 4.72 1.26 -5.90
N LYS A 33 5.71 0.55 -6.43
CA LYS A 33 6.62 -0.27 -5.62
C LYS A 33 7.33 0.57 -4.56
N HIS A 34 7.88 1.72 -4.94
CA HIS A 34 8.55 2.62 -3.99
C HIS A 34 7.59 3.16 -2.93
N ARG A 35 6.37 3.54 -3.32
CA ARG A 35 5.33 4.00 -2.38
C ARG A 35 4.92 2.90 -1.40
N ASN A 36 4.79 1.66 -1.86
CA ASN A 36 4.45 0.53 -1.01
C ASN A 36 5.55 0.26 0.03
N VAL A 37 6.83 0.37 -0.34
CA VAL A 37 7.95 0.24 0.61
C VAL A 37 7.87 1.32 1.68
N LEU A 38 7.61 2.58 1.28
CA LEU A 38 7.44 3.68 2.23
C LEU A 38 6.25 3.46 3.17
N ASN A 39 5.10 3.02 2.65
CA ASN A 39 3.93 2.69 3.47
C ASN A 39 4.24 1.61 4.51
N LEU A 40 4.94 0.55 4.09
CA LEU A 40 5.29 -0.55 4.97
C LEU A 40 6.28 -0.10 6.05
N TRP A 41 7.21 0.77 5.69
CA TRP A 41 8.16 1.37 6.63
C TRP A 41 7.46 2.24 7.66
N TRP A 42 6.53 3.10 7.25
CA TRP A 42 5.73 3.92 8.17
C TRP A 42 4.82 3.09 9.08
N LEU A 43 4.31 1.96 8.60
CA LEU A 43 3.51 1.03 9.40
C LEU A 43 4.35 0.26 10.43
N SER A 44 5.66 0.10 10.20
CA SER A 44 6.52 -0.69 11.10
C SER A 44 6.58 -0.12 12.52
N ILE A 45 6.50 1.20 12.68
CA ILE A 45 6.56 1.89 13.98
C ILE A 45 5.35 1.53 14.86
N PRO A 46 4.09 1.76 14.43
CA PRO A 46 2.94 1.40 15.24
C PRO A 46 2.79 -0.12 15.43
N VAL A 47 3.22 -0.94 14.45
CA VAL A 47 3.27 -2.40 14.62
C VAL A 47 4.25 -2.79 15.73
N TYR A 48 5.45 -2.21 15.74
CA TYR A 48 6.46 -2.50 16.75
C TYR A 48 5.94 -2.20 18.17
N ILE A 49 5.28 -1.06 18.35
CA ILE A 49 4.74 -0.66 19.65
C ILE A 49 3.56 -1.57 20.03
N ALA A 50 2.66 -1.91 19.10
CA ALA A 50 1.59 -2.86 19.36
C ALA A 50 2.14 -4.24 19.80
N CYS A 51 3.20 -4.73 19.13
CA CYS A 51 3.88 -5.96 19.53
C CYS A 51 4.53 -5.84 20.91
N MET A 52 5.16 -4.71 21.23
CA MET A 52 5.73 -4.47 22.56
C MET A 52 4.66 -4.55 23.66
N LEU A 53 3.51 -3.90 23.45
CA LEU A 53 2.39 -3.94 24.40
C LEU A 53 1.83 -5.36 24.56
N PHE A 54 1.70 -6.10 23.45
CA PHE A 54 1.25 -7.49 23.47
C PHE A 54 2.24 -8.39 24.24
N MET A 55 3.54 -8.23 24.00
CA MET A 55 4.58 -8.97 24.72
C MET A 55 4.56 -8.61 26.21
N LYS A 56 4.44 -7.32 26.57
CA LYS A 56 4.31 -6.88 27.97
C LYS A 56 3.13 -7.60 28.64
N SER A 57 1.98 -7.67 27.99
CA SER A 57 0.80 -8.39 28.49
C SER A 57 0.97 -9.90 28.60
N TYR A 58 1.75 -10.52 27.71
CA TYR A 58 1.99 -11.96 27.76
C TYR A 58 2.96 -12.35 28.88
N PHE A 59 4.00 -11.55 29.11
CA PHE A 59 5.07 -11.86 30.07
C PHE A 59 4.82 -11.32 31.49
N MET A 60 3.94 -10.33 31.67
CA MET A 60 3.59 -9.79 32.99
C MET A 60 2.22 -10.33 33.46
N PRO A 61 2.19 -11.23 34.47
CA PRO A 61 0.96 -11.91 34.90
C PRO A 61 -0.09 -10.99 35.55
N HIS A 62 0.29 -9.77 35.93
CA HIS A 62 -0.61 -8.78 36.54
C HIS A 62 -1.06 -7.68 35.56
N SER A 63 -0.57 -7.68 34.31
CA SER A 63 -0.94 -6.66 33.32
C SER A 63 -1.81 -7.26 32.22
N THR A 64 -2.93 -6.61 31.92
CA THR A 64 -3.75 -6.92 30.75
C THR A 64 -3.37 -6.01 29.57
N LEU A 65 -3.77 -6.37 28.36
CA LEU A 65 -3.54 -5.54 27.17
C LEU A 65 -4.17 -4.16 27.32
N ASN A 66 -5.41 -4.11 27.81
CA ASN A 66 -6.14 -2.85 28.03
C ASN A 66 -5.41 -1.96 29.03
N PHE A 67 -4.94 -2.54 30.14
CA PHE A 67 -4.18 -1.78 31.14
C PHE A 67 -2.90 -1.18 30.55
N ASN A 68 -2.12 -1.98 29.80
CA ASN A 68 -0.89 -1.50 29.17
C ASN A 68 -1.16 -0.42 28.10
N ILE A 69 -2.30 -0.49 27.42
CA ILE A 69 -2.73 0.53 26.45
C ILE A 69 -3.15 1.81 27.17
N GLU A 70 -3.89 1.73 28.28
CA GLU A 70 -4.26 2.90 29.08
C GLU A 70 -3.04 3.57 29.73
N GLU A 71 -2.10 2.78 30.25
CA GLU A 71 -0.82 3.25 30.74
C GLU A 71 -0.05 3.97 29.62
N PHE A 72 0.03 3.38 28.42
CA PHE A 72 0.67 4.03 27.27
C PHE A 72 -0.06 5.33 26.86
N LYS A 73 -1.39 5.35 26.87
CA LYS A 73 -2.21 6.54 26.57
C LYS A 73 -1.95 7.68 27.55
N THR A 74 -1.79 7.36 28.85
CA THR A 74 -1.57 8.35 29.90
C THR A 74 -0.15 8.89 29.87
N GLU A 75 0.86 8.04 29.72
CA GLU A 75 2.26 8.46 29.61
C GLU A 75 2.53 9.26 28.32
N ASN A 76 1.91 8.87 27.21
CA ASN A 76 2.20 9.39 25.89
C ASN A 76 0.98 10.07 25.22
N LYS A 77 0.39 11.05 25.91
CA LYS A 77 -0.87 11.72 25.52
C LYS A 77 -0.99 12.15 24.05
N TYR A 78 0.10 12.65 23.45
CA TYR A 78 0.12 13.11 22.05
C TYR A 78 0.60 12.05 21.07
N LEU A 79 1.59 11.25 21.46
CA LEU A 79 2.19 10.23 20.59
C LEU A 79 1.23 9.06 20.37
N SER A 80 0.47 8.69 21.40
CA SER A 80 -0.50 7.61 21.40
C SER A 80 -1.57 7.75 20.30
N PRO A 81 -2.38 8.83 20.26
CA PRO A 81 -3.35 9.00 19.18
C PRO A 81 -2.69 9.20 17.80
N LEU A 82 -1.48 9.78 17.74
CA LEU A 82 -0.76 9.93 16.48
C LEU A 82 -0.37 8.57 15.87
N LEU A 83 0.17 7.68 16.69
CA LEU A 83 0.65 6.36 16.25
C LEU A 83 -0.48 5.36 16.00
N PHE A 84 -1.50 5.35 16.84
CA PHE A 84 -2.54 4.33 16.80
C PHE A 84 -3.81 4.75 16.04
N ILE A 85 -4.02 6.06 15.83
CA ILE A 85 -5.17 6.59 15.08
C ILE A 85 -4.68 7.29 13.81
N ALA A 86 -3.89 8.36 13.93
CA ALA A 86 -3.58 9.22 12.78
C ALA A 86 -2.82 8.48 11.68
N ILE A 87 -1.75 7.75 12.04
CA ILE A 87 -0.94 6.99 11.09
C ILE A 87 -1.74 5.85 10.43
N PRO A 88 -2.45 4.96 11.17
CA PRO A 88 -3.26 3.90 10.57
C PRO A 88 -4.37 4.43 9.66
N ILE A 89 -5.04 5.54 10.01
CA ILE A 89 -6.05 6.16 9.15
C ILE A 89 -5.42 6.73 7.88
N LEU A 90 -4.31 7.47 8.00
CA LEU A 90 -3.63 8.07 6.86
C LEU A 90 -3.11 6.99 5.90
N LEU A 91 -2.50 5.93 6.43
CA LEU A 91 -2.08 4.77 5.65
C LEU A 91 -3.29 4.09 4.99
N SER A 92 -4.41 3.94 5.69
CA SER A 92 -5.61 3.34 5.10
C SER A 92 -6.14 4.14 3.91
N ILE A 93 -6.25 5.46 4.03
CA ILE A 93 -6.67 6.35 2.94
C ILE A 93 -5.69 6.23 1.75
N ILE A 94 -4.39 6.29 2.02
CA ILE A 94 -3.34 6.17 1.00
C ILE A 94 -3.45 4.83 0.23
N ASN A 95 -3.68 3.72 0.94
CA ASN A 95 -3.79 2.40 0.35
C ASN A 95 -5.09 2.25 -0.47
N ILE A 96 -6.22 2.78 0.01
CA ILE A 96 -7.48 2.80 -0.76
C ILE A 96 -7.30 3.58 -2.06
N LEU A 97 -6.69 4.77 -1.99
CA LEU A 97 -6.39 5.57 -3.19
C LEU A 97 -5.43 4.86 -4.13
N SER A 98 -4.43 4.14 -3.59
CA SER A 98 -3.50 3.32 -4.37
C SER A 98 -4.24 2.23 -5.14
N ILE A 99 -5.08 1.44 -4.46
CA ILE A 99 -5.88 0.38 -5.08
C ILE A 99 -6.80 0.95 -6.17
N ARG A 100 -7.49 2.07 -5.90
CA ARG A 100 -8.37 2.71 -6.89
C ARG A 100 -7.59 3.17 -8.13
N LYS A 101 -6.42 3.79 -7.95
CA LYS A 101 -5.58 4.23 -9.07
C LYS A 101 -5.06 3.05 -9.89
N ILE A 102 -4.61 1.98 -9.23
CA ILE A 102 -4.15 0.76 -9.90
C ILE A 102 -5.30 0.13 -10.70
N TYR A 103 -6.50 0.05 -10.14
CA TYR A 103 -7.68 -0.47 -10.83
C TYR A 103 -8.03 0.36 -12.08
N LEU A 104 -7.96 1.70 -11.99
CA LEU A 104 -8.22 2.60 -13.12
C LEU A 104 -7.17 2.49 -14.23
N VAL A 105 -5.88 2.34 -13.89
CA VAL A 105 -4.77 2.32 -14.86
C VAL A 105 -4.61 0.96 -15.52
N PHE A 106 -4.76 -0.14 -14.75
CA PHE A 106 -4.52 -1.49 -15.26
C PHE A 106 -5.80 -2.19 -15.74
N GLY A 107 -7.00 -1.64 -15.45
CA GLY A 107 -8.27 -2.22 -15.89
C GLY A 107 -8.38 -3.71 -15.55
N LYS A 108 -8.74 -4.54 -16.54
CA LYS A 108 -8.92 -6.00 -16.41
C LYS A 108 -7.61 -6.80 -16.55
N LEU A 109 -6.45 -6.15 -16.69
CA LEU A 109 -5.17 -6.84 -16.87
C LEU A 109 -4.75 -7.54 -15.57
N ARG A 110 -5.06 -8.85 -15.50
CA ARG A 110 -4.58 -9.77 -14.45
C ARG A 110 -3.09 -10.10 -14.65
N THR A 111 -2.23 -9.10 -14.52
CA THR A 111 -0.78 -9.36 -14.44
C THR A 111 -0.40 -9.76 -13.02
N PHE A 112 0.59 -10.65 -12.88
CA PHE A 112 1.07 -11.10 -11.57
C PHE A 112 1.58 -9.94 -10.70
N GLN A 113 2.18 -8.93 -11.32
CA GLN A 113 2.68 -7.73 -10.62
C GLN A 113 1.53 -6.84 -10.09
N PHE A 114 0.42 -6.75 -10.82
CA PHE A 114 -0.80 -6.09 -10.34
C PHE A 114 -1.32 -6.79 -9.07
N ALA A 115 -1.47 -8.12 -9.11
CA ALA A 115 -1.96 -8.89 -7.97
C ALA A 115 -1.06 -8.73 -6.74
N LYS A 116 0.26 -8.86 -6.90
CA LYS A 116 1.23 -8.68 -5.80
C LYS A 116 1.11 -7.29 -5.15
N THR A 117 0.94 -6.25 -5.96
CA THR A 117 0.84 -4.87 -5.48
C THR A 117 -0.46 -4.60 -4.72
N VAL A 118 -1.58 -5.13 -5.23
CA VAL A 118 -2.88 -5.02 -4.57
C VAL A 118 -2.88 -5.80 -3.25
N ILE A 119 -2.30 -7.01 -3.22
CA ILE A 119 -2.18 -7.81 -1.99
C ILE A 119 -1.40 -7.05 -0.92
N VAL A 120 -0.28 -6.40 -1.26
CA VAL A 120 0.48 -5.60 -0.28
C VAL A 120 -0.36 -4.45 0.30
N ASN A 121 -1.14 -3.75 -0.53
CA ASN A 121 -2.02 -2.69 -0.05
C ASN A 121 -3.14 -3.23 0.85
N ILE A 122 -3.71 -4.40 0.51
CA ILE A 122 -4.73 -5.07 1.32
C ILE A 122 -4.15 -5.51 2.66
N VAL A 123 -2.98 -6.12 2.68
CA VAL A 123 -2.29 -6.51 3.92
C VAL A 123 -2.02 -5.29 4.80
N THR A 124 -1.56 -4.19 4.19
CA THR A 124 -1.32 -2.93 4.91
C THR A 124 -2.61 -2.38 5.53
N LEU A 125 -3.75 -2.48 4.83
CA LEU A 125 -5.06 -2.10 5.35
C LEU A 125 -5.49 -2.98 6.53
N ILE A 126 -5.34 -4.31 6.40
CA ILE A 126 -5.70 -5.26 7.48
C ILE A 126 -4.88 -4.97 8.73
N ILE A 127 -3.57 -4.78 8.60
CA ILE A 127 -2.70 -4.47 9.74
C ILE A 127 -3.08 -3.12 10.36
N SER A 128 -3.37 -2.10 9.55
CA SER A 128 -3.80 -0.79 10.05
C SER A 128 -5.10 -0.89 10.85
N LEU A 129 -6.06 -1.70 10.38
CA LEU A 129 -7.30 -1.97 11.10
C LEU A 129 -7.06 -2.72 12.41
N ILE A 130 -6.17 -3.72 12.43
CA ILE A 130 -5.80 -4.44 13.65
C ILE A 130 -5.23 -3.47 14.70
N ILE A 131 -4.32 -2.58 14.31
CA ILE A 131 -3.73 -1.58 15.21
C ILE A 131 -4.80 -0.65 15.78
N LEU A 132 -5.73 -0.20 14.94
CA LEU A 132 -6.88 0.61 15.36
C LEU A 132 -7.76 -0.13 16.37
N THR A 133 -8.09 -1.39 16.10
CA THR A 133 -8.88 -2.22 17.01
C THR A 133 -8.18 -2.41 18.35
N ILE A 134 -6.87 -2.71 18.34
CA ILE A 134 -6.07 -2.83 19.57
C ILE A 134 -6.20 -1.55 20.39
N TYR A 135 -6.09 -0.38 19.77
CA TYR A 135 -6.17 0.90 20.49
C TYR A 135 -7.55 1.24 21.06
N LEU A 136 -8.62 0.74 20.43
CA LEU A 136 -10.01 0.99 20.83
C LEU A 136 -10.51 0.04 21.92
N ILE A 137 -9.79 -1.06 22.17
CA ILE A 137 -9.99 -1.98 23.30
C ILE A 137 -9.49 -1.32 24.60
#